data_AF-A0A8C8Z5Z9-F1
#
_entry.id   AF-A0A8C8Z5Z9-F1
#
_cell.length_a   1.000
_cell.length_b   1.000
_cell.length_c   1.000
_cell.angle_alpha   90.00
_cell.angle_beta   90.00
_cell.angle_gamma   90.00
#
_symmetry.space_group_name_H-M   'P 1'
#
loop_
_entity.id
_entity.type
_entity.pdbx_description
1 polymer ?
#
loop_
_entity_poly.entity_id
_entity_poly.type
_entity_poly.pdbx_seq_one_letter_code
_entity_poly.pdbx_strand_id
1 'polypeptide(L)'
;MSGGEQEPGRYYVGVDVGTGSVRAALVDQSGILLAFADQPIKKWEPQFNHHEQSSEDIWAACCAVTKKVVQGIDLSQIRGLGFDATCSLVVLDKQFHPLPVNHEGRDQLAALLLLSCDTLGESLNSACLCFLL
;
A
#
# COMPACT_ATOMS: atom_id res chain seq x y z
N MET A 1 15.84 24.26 33.96
CA MET A 1 14.64 24.00 33.12
C MET A 1 14.90 24.58 31.75
N SER A 2 15.58 23.84 30.88
CA SER A 2 15.78 24.27 29.49
C SER A 2 14.55 23.82 28.70
N GLY A 3 13.59 24.74 28.56
CA GLY A 3 12.61 24.65 27.49
C GLY A 3 13.36 24.73 26.17
N GLY A 4 13.67 23.58 25.59
CA GLY A 4 14.12 23.52 24.21
C GLY A 4 12.93 23.95 23.35
N GLU A 5 13.05 25.10 22.70
CA GLU A 5 12.17 25.47 21.61
C GLU A 5 12.22 24.31 20.59
N GLN A 6 11.11 23.58 20.49
CA GLN A 6 10.93 22.59 19.44
C GLN A 6 10.72 23.39 18.15
N GLU A 7 11.80 23.58 17.39
CA GLU A 7 11.72 23.92 15.97
C GLU A 7 10.59 23.11 15.33
N PRO A 8 9.73 23.70 14.48
CA PRO A 8 8.60 22.98 13.90
C PRO A 8 9.11 21.72 13.20
N GLY A 9 8.86 20.56 13.84
CA GLY A 9 9.40 19.29 13.42
C GLY A 9 8.97 19.01 11.99
N ARG A 10 9.90 18.66 11.11
CA ARG A 10 9.57 18.22 9.75
C ARG A 10 9.51 16.72 9.78
N TYR A 11 8.34 16.18 9.50
CA TYR A 11 8.11 14.75 9.55
C TYR A 11 7.88 14.18 8.15
N TYR A 12 8.23 12.92 7.98
CA TYR A 12 8.05 12.17 6.75
C TYR A 12 7.39 10.84 7.10
N VAL A 13 6.50 10.38 6.21
CA VAL A 13 5.84 9.08 6.37
C VAL A 13 6.29 8.17 5.23
N GLY A 14 6.76 6.98 5.57
CA GLY A 14 6.98 5.89 4.62
C GLY A 14 5.91 4.83 4.78
N VAL A 15 5.37 4.32 3.67
CA VAL A 15 4.42 3.20 3.64
C VAL A 15 5.00 2.07 2.78
N ASP A 16 5.07 0.88 3.34
CA ASP A 16 5.57 -0.35 2.68
C ASP A 16 4.39 -1.33 2.51
N VAL A 17 4.01 -1.62 1.26
CA VAL A 17 2.94 -2.54 0.89
C VAL A 17 3.58 -3.88 0.48
N GLY A 18 3.73 -4.74 1.47
CA GLY A 18 4.19 -6.11 1.27
C GLY A 18 3.06 -7.06 0.90
N THR A 19 3.42 -8.26 0.47
CA THR A 19 2.45 -9.32 0.15
C THR A 19 1.61 -9.76 1.36
N GLY A 20 2.14 -9.63 2.58
CA GLY A 20 1.45 -10.07 3.80
C GLY A 20 0.82 -8.96 4.64
N SER A 21 1.31 -7.73 4.52
CA SER A 21 0.87 -6.61 5.36
C SER A 21 1.27 -5.28 4.75
N VAL A 22 0.55 -4.23 5.14
CA VAL A 22 0.97 -2.84 4.95
C VAL A 22 1.63 -2.36 6.23
N ARG A 23 2.72 -1.61 6.11
CA ARG A 23 3.44 -0.99 7.23
C ARG A 23 3.59 0.49 6.97
N ALA A 24 3.58 1.29 8.02
CA ALA A 24 3.90 2.71 7.95
C ALA A 24 4.87 3.10 9.07
N ALA A 25 5.75 4.05 8.76
CA ALA A 25 6.70 4.64 9.69
C ALA A 25 6.64 6.17 9.58
N LEU A 26 6.59 6.85 10.73
CA LEU A 26 6.80 8.29 10.85
C LEU A 26 8.24 8.54 11.28
N VAL A 27 8.98 9.35 10.53
CA VAL A 27 10.35 9.73 10.84
C VAL A 27 10.49 11.26 10.89
N ASP A 28 11.41 11.76 11.70
CA ASP A 28 11.80 13.18 11.69
C ASP A 28 12.85 13.51 10.62
N GLN A 29 13.20 14.79 10.48
CA GLN A 29 14.24 15.23 9.55
C GLN A 29 15.64 14.68 9.82
N SER A 30 15.89 14.16 11.03
CA SER A 30 17.16 13.56 11.42
C SER A 30 17.18 12.05 11.11
N GLY A 31 16.08 11.50 10.60
CA GLY A 31 15.91 10.08 10.31
C GLY A 31 15.52 9.24 11.53
N ILE A 32 15.10 9.86 12.64
CA ILE A 32 14.66 9.14 13.84
C ILE A 32 13.24 8.64 13.65
N LEU A 33 13.02 7.35 13.89
CA LEU A 33 11.71 6.72 13.89
C LEU A 33 10.92 7.16 15.13
N LEU A 34 9.78 7.82 14.91
CA LEU A 34 8.90 8.34 15.95
C LEU A 34 7.68 7.45 16.19
N ALA A 35 7.14 6.86 15.13
CA ALA A 35 6.00 5.97 15.21
C ALA A 35 6.05 4.91 14.11
N PHE A 36 5.45 3.76 14.38
CA PHE A 36 5.33 2.65 13.45
C PHE A 36 3.96 1.98 13.62
N ALA A 37 3.38 1.52 12.52
CA ALA A 37 2.17 0.71 12.54
C ALA A 37 2.20 -0.31 11.41
N ASP A 38 1.60 -1.47 11.64
CA ASP A 38 1.36 -2.47 10.61
C ASP A 38 -0.10 -2.93 10.60
N GLN A 39 -0.51 -3.50 9.46
CA GLN A 39 -1.81 -4.10 9.29
C GLN A 39 -1.71 -5.30 8.32
N PRO A 40 -2.08 -6.52 8.77
CA PRO A 40 -2.13 -7.69 7.91
C PRO A 40 -3.10 -7.50 6.74
N ILE A 41 -2.72 -8.01 5.56
CA ILE A 41 -3.58 -8.08 4.38
C ILE A 41 -4.05 -9.52 4.21
N LYS A 42 -5.32 -9.68 3.85
CA LYS A 42 -5.87 -10.99 3.52
C LYS A 42 -5.35 -11.46 2.16
N LYS A 43 -4.90 -12.71 2.12
CA LYS A 43 -4.46 -13.39 0.90
C LYS A 43 -5.35 -14.59 0.64
N TRP A 44 -5.64 -14.82 -0.63
CA TRP A 44 -6.30 -16.03 -1.11
C TRP A 44 -5.37 -16.75 -2.08
N GLU A 45 -5.35 -18.08 -2.00
CA GLU A 45 -4.63 -18.94 -2.93
C GLU A 45 -5.60 -19.96 -3.53
N PRO A 46 -6.46 -19.55 -4.49
CA PRO A 46 -7.46 -20.44 -5.05
C PRO A 46 -6.86 -21.58 -5.88
N GLN A 47 -5.65 -21.38 -6.42
CA GLN A 47 -4.87 -22.40 -7.12
C GLN A 47 -3.40 -22.27 -6.71
N PHE A 48 -2.65 -23.37 -6.87
CA PHE A 48 -1.21 -23.36 -6.59
C PHE A 48 -0.51 -22.24 -7.38
N ASN A 49 0.29 -21.42 -6.69
CA ASN A 49 0.99 -20.25 -7.24
C ASN A 49 0.08 -19.13 -7.78
N HIS A 50 -1.22 -19.15 -7.47
CA HIS A 50 -2.13 -18.06 -7.79
C HIS A 50 -2.47 -17.32 -6.50
N HIS A 51 -1.90 -16.14 -6.29
CA HIS A 51 -2.21 -15.31 -5.13
C HIS A 51 -3.14 -14.17 -5.54
N GLU A 52 -4.28 -14.09 -4.86
CA GLU A 52 -5.24 -13.00 -5.02
C GLU A 52 -5.27 -12.19 -3.72
N GLN A 53 -5.41 -10.87 -3.86
CA GLN A 53 -5.62 -9.92 -2.76
C GLN A 53 -6.63 -8.86 -3.22
N SER A 54 -7.32 -8.25 -2.27
CA SER A 54 -8.30 -7.18 -2.54
C SER A 54 -7.58 -5.83 -2.56
N SER A 55 -7.71 -5.08 -3.65
CA SER A 55 -7.19 -3.70 -3.73
C SER A 55 -7.83 -2.78 -2.70
N GLU A 56 -9.12 -2.94 -2.41
CA GLU A 56 -9.83 -2.12 -1.43
C GLU A 56 -9.33 -2.39 -0.01
N ASP A 57 -9.08 -3.66 0.32
CA ASP A 57 -8.55 -4.05 1.63
C ASP A 57 -7.13 -3.51 1.83
N ILE A 58 -6.29 -3.57 0.78
CA ILE A 58 -4.93 -3.01 0.79
C ILE A 58 -5.00 -1.50 0.98
N TRP A 59 -5.84 -0.79 0.22
CA TRP A 59 -6.00 0.65 0.36
C TRP A 59 -6.51 1.05 1.75
N ALA A 60 -7.48 0.31 2.29
CA ALA A 60 -7.98 0.51 3.64
C ALA A 60 -6.88 0.28 4.69
N ALA A 61 -6.03 -0.72 4.50
CA ALA A 61 -4.88 -1.00 5.37
C ALA A 61 -3.86 0.15 5.31
N CYS A 62 -3.49 0.65 4.12
CA CYS A 62 -2.66 1.85 3.95
C CYS A 62 -3.23 3.04 4.73
N CYS A 63 -4.50 3.37 4.51
CA CYS A 63 -5.19 4.45 5.20
C CYS A 63 -5.15 4.28 6.73
N ALA A 64 -5.35 3.06 7.22
CA ALA A 64 -5.36 2.75 8.64
C ALA A 64 -3.98 2.92 9.28
N VAL A 65 -2.92 2.38 8.67
CA VAL A 65 -1.56 2.49 9.22
C VAL A 65 -1.04 3.93 9.16
N THR A 66 -1.32 4.66 8.08
CA THR A 66 -0.92 6.07 7.95
C THR A 66 -1.61 6.92 9.02
N LYS A 67 -2.92 6.73 9.24
CA LYS A 67 -3.65 7.46 10.30
C LYS A 67 -3.11 7.16 11.70
N LYS A 68 -2.71 5.91 11.96
CA LYS A 68 -2.11 5.51 13.24
C LYS A 68 -0.79 6.24 13.49
N VAL A 69 0.11 6.29 12.51
CA VAL A 69 1.45 6.89 12.73
C VAL A 69 1.44 8.41 12.80
N VAL A 70 0.45 9.09 12.22
CA VAL A 70 0.31 10.56 12.30
C VAL A 70 -0.61 11.02 13.43
N GLN A 71 -1.12 10.10 14.26
CA GLN A 71 -2.04 10.45 15.33
C GLN A 71 -1.36 11.39 16.35
N GLY A 72 -1.93 12.59 16.52
CA GLY A 72 -1.38 13.60 17.44
C GLY A 72 -0.28 14.48 16.83
N ILE A 73 0.02 14.33 15.55
CA ILE A 73 0.93 15.20 14.80
C ILE A 73 0.11 16.25 14.04
N ASP A 74 0.58 17.50 14.02
CA ASP A 74 0.02 18.50 13.12
C ASP A 74 0.36 18.12 11.67
N LEU A 75 -0.67 17.89 10.84
CA LEU A 75 -0.48 17.50 9.45
C LEU A 75 0.29 18.56 8.64
N SER A 76 0.32 19.82 9.07
CA SER A 76 1.14 20.87 8.43
C SER A 76 2.66 20.59 8.51
N GLN A 77 3.07 19.78 9.48
CA GLN A 77 4.46 19.37 9.72
C GLN A 77 4.91 18.18 8.87
N ILE A 78 3.97 17.46 8.23
CA ILE A 78 4.28 16.36 7.31
C ILE A 78 4.75 16.95 5.99
N ARG A 79 6.02 16.72 5.65
CA ARG A 79 6.67 17.27 4.45
C ARG A 79 6.71 16.31 3.28
N GLY A 80 6.49 15.01 3.52
CA GLY A 80 6.46 14.00 2.47
C GLY A 80 5.81 12.70 2.92
N LEU A 81 5.24 12.00 1.95
CA LEU A 81 4.67 10.66 2.07
C LEU A 81 5.24 9.82 0.91
N GLY A 82 5.97 8.75 1.22
CA GLY A 82 6.53 7.81 0.26
C GLY A 82 5.84 6.45 0.33
N PHE A 83 5.71 5.77 -0.81
CA PHE A 83 5.20 4.41 -0.90
C PHE A 83 6.22 3.51 -1.58
N ASP A 84 6.43 2.33 -1.02
CA ASP A 84 7.11 1.19 -1.62
C ASP A 84 6.13 0.03 -1.66
N ALA A 85 6.05 -0.71 -2.76
CA ALA A 85 5.04 -1.73 -2.94
C ALA A 85 5.56 -2.90 -3.78
N THR A 86 5.05 -4.10 -3.46
CA THR A 86 5.35 -5.29 -4.26
C THR A 86 4.77 -5.16 -5.68
N CYS A 87 5.57 -5.53 -6.69
CA CYS A 87 5.16 -5.55 -8.10
C CYS A 87 3.87 -6.35 -8.29
N SER A 88 2.80 -5.71 -8.75
CA SER A 88 1.48 -6.31 -8.77
C SER A 88 0.54 -5.70 -9.81
N LEU A 89 -0.48 -6.44 -10.23
CA LEU A 89 -1.46 -6.01 -11.24
C LEU A 89 -2.85 -5.84 -10.63
N VAL A 90 -3.44 -4.65 -10.79
CA VAL A 90 -4.86 -4.40 -10.53
C VAL A 90 -5.53 -4.03 -11.85
N VAL A 91 -6.68 -4.63 -12.14
CA VAL A 91 -7.50 -4.28 -13.31
C VAL A 91 -8.71 -3.49 -12.84
N LEU A 92 -8.91 -2.31 -13.43
CA LEU A 92 -10.01 -1.41 -13.10
C LEU A 92 -10.88 -1.12 -14.34
N ASP A 93 -12.15 -0.82 -14.12
CA ASP A 93 -13.05 -0.26 -15.13
C ASP A 93 -12.79 1.25 -15.34
N LYS A 94 -13.58 1.88 -16.22
CA LYS A 94 -13.46 3.33 -16.51
C LYS A 94 -13.91 4.23 -15.34
N GLN A 95 -14.56 3.65 -14.34
CA GLN A 95 -15.05 4.31 -13.14
C GLN A 95 -14.10 4.07 -11.94
N PHE A 96 -12.96 3.42 -12.16
CA PHE A 96 -12.00 2.99 -11.12
C PHE A 96 -12.56 1.95 -10.14
N HIS A 97 -13.58 1.19 -10.55
CA HIS A 97 -13.98 0.00 -9.82
C HIS A 97 -13.10 -1.17 -10.21
N PRO A 98 -12.73 -2.03 -9.26
CA PRO A 98 -11.96 -3.21 -9.57
C PRO A 98 -12.75 -4.23 -10.39
N LEU A 99 -12.04 -4.89 -11.31
CA LEU A 99 -12.56 -5.99 -12.10
C LEU A 99 -11.85 -7.30 -11.71
N PRO A 100 -12.59 -8.40 -11.52
CA PRO A 100 -11.98 -9.69 -11.22
C PRO A 100 -11.22 -10.22 -12.44
N VAL A 101 -10.00 -10.73 -12.20
CA VAL A 101 -9.14 -11.35 -13.23
C VAL A 101 -9.17 -12.89 -13.13
N ASN A 102 -9.99 -13.43 -12.23
CA ASN A 102 -10.10 -14.87 -12.03
C ASN A 102 -11.13 -15.54 -12.96
N HIS A 103 -10.94 -16.84 -13.20
CA HIS A 103 -11.80 -17.62 -14.10
C HIS A 103 -13.26 -17.72 -13.64
N GLU A 104 -13.51 -17.47 -12.34
CA GLU A 104 -14.83 -17.59 -11.73
C GLU A 104 -15.63 -16.27 -11.72
N GLY A 105 -15.04 -15.15 -12.15
CA GLY A 105 -15.73 -13.85 -12.28
C GLY A 105 -16.31 -13.32 -10.97
N ARG A 106 -15.67 -13.62 -9.83
CA ARG A 106 -16.19 -13.21 -8.51
C ARG A 106 -15.79 -11.76 -8.20
N ASP A 107 -16.76 -10.86 -8.21
CA ASP A 107 -16.61 -9.41 -7.97
C ASP A 107 -15.95 -9.03 -6.63
N GLN A 108 -15.95 -9.92 -5.64
CA GLN A 108 -15.35 -9.66 -4.32
C GLN A 108 -13.82 -9.77 -4.31
N LEU A 109 -13.23 -10.30 -5.39
CA LEU A 109 -11.79 -10.49 -5.56
C LEU A 109 -11.33 -9.53 -6.64
N ALA A 110 -11.28 -8.27 -6.27
CA ALA A 110 -10.60 -7.19 -6.95
C ALA A 110 -9.10 -7.49 -7.08
N ALA A 111 -8.78 -8.48 -7.91
CA ALA A 111 -7.59 -9.29 -7.76
C ALA A 111 -6.32 -8.49 -8.07
N LEU A 112 -5.50 -8.31 -7.04
CA LEU A 112 -4.08 -8.08 -7.19
C LEU A 112 -3.42 -9.39 -7.62
N LEU A 113 -3.14 -9.56 -8.90
CA LEU A 113 -2.49 -10.77 -9.40
C LEU A 113 -0.97 -10.63 -9.30
N LEU A 114 -0.36 -11.40 -8.38
CA LEU A 114 1.10 -11.58 -8.35
C LEU A 114 1.46 -12.72 -9.30
N LEU A 115 1.90 -12.38 -10.51
CA LEU A 115 2.51 -13.35 -11.41
C LEU A 115 4.02 -13.42 -11.11
N SER A 116 4.52 -14.62 -10.83
CA SER A 116 5.94 -14.91 -10.99
C SER A 116 6.34 -14.55 -12.43
N CYS A 117 7.50 -13.93 -12.61
CA CYS A 117 8.01 -13.28 -13.83
C CYS A 117 8.01 -14.15 -15.13
N ASP A 118 7.61 -15.42 -15.07
CA ASP A 118 7.72 -16.40 -16.15
C ASP A 118 6.45 -16.57 -17.01
N THR A 119 5.34 -15.88 -16.74
CA THR A 119 4.03 -16.31 -17.31
C THR A 119 3.21 -15.27 -18.09
N LEU A 120 3.76 -14.17 -18.58
CA LEU A 120 2.97 -13.21 -19.39
C LEU A 120 3.50 -13.06 -20.82
N GLY A 121 3.06 -13.98 -21.67
CA GLY A 121 2.91 -13.76 -23.10
C GLY A 121 1.55 -13.12 -23.41
N GLU A 122 1.63 -12.02 -24.16
CA GLU A 122 0.63 -11.34 -25.00
C GLU A 122 -0.77 -10.96 -24.46
N SER A 123 -1.07 -9.68 -24.72
CA SER A 123 -2.37 -9.01 -24.79
C SER A 123 -3.06 -8.70 -23.46
N LEU A 124 -3.02 -7.41 -23.06
CA LEU A 124 -4.08 -6.77 -22.27
C LEU A 124 -3.95 -5.24 -22.40
N ASN A 125 -4.89 -4.66 -23.14
CA ASN A 125 -5.18 -3.22 -23.13
C ASN A 125 -5.97 -2.91 -21.85
N SER A 126 -5.30 -2.73 -20.72
CA SER A 126 -5.89 -2.09 -19.54
C SER A 126 -4.78 -1.50 -18.69
N ALA A 127 -5.02 -0.33 -18.09
CA ALA A 127 -4.00 0.48 -17.44
C ALA A 127 -3.29 -0.30 -16.31
N CYS A 128 -2.06 -0.70 -16.58
CA CYS A 128 -1.17 -1.32 -15.62
C CYS A 128 -0.62 -0.23 -14.70
N LEU A 129 -1.16 -0.09 -13.48
CA LEU A 129 -0.60 0.83 -12.49
C LEU A 129 0.45 0.07 -11.67
N CYS A 130 1.64 -0.10 -12.26
CA CYS A 130 2.83 -0.46 -11.52
C CYS A 130 3.17 0.66 -10.53
N PHE A 131 2.87 0.47 -9.24
CA PHE A 131 3.49 1.25 -8.18
C PHE A 131 4.87 0.68 -7.90
N LEU A 132 5.81 0.94 -8.81
CA LEU A 132 7.24 0.77 -8.61
C LEU A 132 7.84 2.17 -8.62
N LEU A 133 8.56 2.52 -7.54
CA LEU A 133 9.58 3.55 -7.62
C LEU A 133 10.66 3.13 -8.63
#